data_AF-A0A3D4QXV7-F1
#
_entry.id   AF-A0A3D4QXV7-F1
#
_cell.length_a   1.000
_cell.length_b   1.000
_cell.length_c   1.000
_cell.angle_alpha   90.00
_cell.angle_beta   90.00
_cell.angle_gamma   90.00
#
_symmetry.space_group_name_H-M   'P 1'
#
loop_
_entity.id
_entity.type
_entity.pdbx_description
1 polymer ?
#
loop_
_entity_poly.entity_id
_entity_poly.type
_entity_poly.pdbx_seq_one_letter_code
_entity_poly.pdbx_strand_id
1 'polypeptide(L)' 'TKEEMKMIEETRKILSAPSMRITATTVRVPVFHGHSESINIEFEKDFEISQLKSVLAEAPGIVLVDDPEHNRYPMPIEA' A
#
# COMPACT_ATOMS: atom_id res chain seq x y z
N THR A 1 -3.04 18.33 -3.19
CA THR A 1 -3.60 18.73 -1.87
C THR A 1 -2.51 18.64 -0.81
N LYS A 2 -2.74 19.11 0.43
CA LYS A 2 -1.74 18.90 1.51
C LYS A 2 -1.52 17.42 1.81
N GLU A 3 -2.57 16.61 1.71
CA GLU A 3 -2.51 15.18 2.00
C GLU A 3 -1.65 14.43 0.96
N GLU A 4 -1.83 14.73 -0.33
CA GLU A 4 -0.99 14.17 -1.40
C GLU A 4 0.49 14.53 -1.21
N MET A 5 0.79 15.77 -0.82
CA MET A 5 2.17 16.19 -0.57
C MET A 5 2.77 15.51 0.65
N LYS A 6 1.99 15.27 1.71
CA LYS A 6 2.45 14.50 2.87
C LYS A 6 2.83 13.08 2.48
N MET A 7 1.98 12.38 1.72
CA MET A 7 2.29 11.02 1.28
C MET A 7 3.63 10.97 0.52
N ILE A 8 3.93 11.96 -0.32
CA ILE A 8 5.19 12.04 -1.06
C ILE A 8 6.38 12.33 -0.14
N GLU A 9 6.33 13.41 0.64
CA GLU A 9 7.48 13.89 1.42
C GLU A 9 7.77 13.02 2.64
N GLU A 10 6.73 12.49 3.30
CA GLU A 10 6.90 11.60 4.46
C GLU A 10 7.47 10.25 4.03
N THR A 11 7.01 9.68 2.92
CA THR A 11 7.56 8.41 2.38
C THR A 11 9.03 8.56 2.03
N ARG A 12 9.41 9.64 1.33
CA ARG A 12 10.83 9.93 1.03
C ARG A 12 11.68 10.03 2.29
N LYS A 13 11.16 10.67 3.33
CA LYS A 13 11.86 10.83 4.61
C LYS A 13 12.00 9.50 5.35
N ILE A 14 10.91 8.73 5.48
CA ILE A 14 10.88 7.44 6.20
C ILE A 14 11.84 6.44 5.53
N LEU A 15 11.82 6.37 4.20
CA LEU A 15 12.68 5.46 3.43
C LEU A 15 14.08 6.01 3.15
N SER A 16 14.41 7.20 3.65
CA SER A 16 15.69 7.89 3.38
C SER A 16 16.02 8.01 1.88
N ALA A 17 15.00 8.20 1.04
CA ALA A 17 15.08 8.14 -0.42
C ALA A 17 14.56 9.44 -1.07
N PRO A 18 15.32 10.55 -1.03
CA PRO A 18 14.84 11.87 -1.47
C PRO A 18 14.50 11.95 -2.97
N SER A 19 15.10 11.11 -3.81
CA SER A 19 14.86 11.05 -5.25
C SER A 19 13.73 10.11 -5.65
N MET A 20 13.08 9.42 -4.71
CA MET A 20 12.01 8.47 -5.01
C MET A 20 10.87 9.18 -5.73
N ARG A 21 10.47 8.62 -6.88
CA ARG A 21 9.37 9.11 -7.71
C ARG A 21 8.06 8.59 -7.13
N ILE A 22 7.21 9.50 -6.65
CA ILE A 22 5.93 9.19 -6.03
C ILE A 22 4.91 10.19 -6.55
N THR A 23 3.73 9.69 -6.91
CA THR A 23 2.54 10.49 -7.19
C THR A 23 1.40 9.94 -6.35
N ALA A 24 0.62 10.83 -5.73
CA ALA A 24 -0.54 10.46 -4.93
C ALA A 24 -1.77 11.23 -5.39
N THR A 25 -2.94 10.59 -5.25
CA THR A 25 -4.24 11.23 -5.41
C THR A 25 -5.09 10.84 -4.23
N THR A 26 -5.56 11.81 -3.45
CA THR A 26 -6.30 11.55 -2.21
C THR A 26 -7.77 11.92 -2.38
N VAL A 27 -8.66 10.96 -2.18
CA VAL A 27 -10.11 11.14 -2.34
C VAL A 27 -10.82 10.74 -1.04
N ARG A 28 -11.84 11.51 -0.65
CA ARG A 28 -12.73 11.15 0.46
C ARG A 28 -13.94 10.39 -0.09
N VAL A 29 -14.22 9.24 0.51
CA VAL A 29 -15.38 8.38 0.20
C VAL A 29 -16.26 8.22 1.45
N PRO A 30 -17.55 7.84 1.33
CA PRO A 30 -18.46 7.70 2.46
C PRO A 30 -18.21 6.40 3.24
N VAL A 31 -17.02 6.28 3.83
CA VAL A 31 -16.59 5.19 4.70
C VAL A 31 -16.30 5.79 6.08
N PHE A 32 -16.87 5.18 7.14
CA PHE A 32 -16.80 5.73 8.50
C PHE A 32 -15.42 5.59 9.14
N HIS A 33 -14.77 4.45 8.93
CA HIS A 33 -13.46 4.05 9.48
C HIS A 33 -12.74 3.15 8.46
N GLY A 34 -11.40 3.15 8.50
CA GLY A 34 -10.56 2.42 7.56
C GLY A 34 -10.16 3.28 6.36
N HIS A 35 -8.90 3.14 5.94
CA HIS A 35 -8.40 3.70 4.69
C HIS A 35 -8.08 2.55 3.74
N SER A 36 -8.29 2.79 2.45
CA SER A 36 -7.97 1.84 1.40
C SER A 36 -7.15 2.57 0.36
N GLU A 37 -6.06 1.94 -0.05
CA GLU A 37 -5.12 2.50 -1.00
C GLU A 37 -4.96 1.52 -2.16
N SER A 38 -5.15 2.03 -3.38
CA SER A 38 -4.77 1.31 -4.59
C SER A 38 -3.37 1.79 -4.98
N ILE A 39 -2.39 0.89 -4.93
CA ILE A 39 -0.98 1.23 -5.05
C ILE A 39 -0.39 0.48 -6.25
N ASN A 40 0.32 1.21 -7.11
CA ASN A 40 1.17 0.64 -8.14
C ASN A 40 2.62 0.93 -7.79
N ILE A 41 3.48 -0.09 -7.84
CA ILE A 41 4.90 0.01 -7.52
C ILE A 41 5.76 -0.66 -8.59
N GLU A 42 7.00 -0.21 -8.70
CA GLU A 42 8.02 -0.76 -9.57
C GLU A 42 9.26 -1.08 -8.71
N PHE A 43 9.88 -2.23 -8.97
CA PHE A 43 11.09 -2.66 -8.27
C PHE A 43 12.31 -2.49 -9.18
N GLU A 44 13.49 -2.32 -8.59
CA GLU A 44 14.75 -2.22 -9.32
C GLU A 44 15.15 -3.51 -10.05
N LYS A 45 14.56 -4.64 -9.63
CA LYS A 45 14.84 -5.98 -10.15
C LYS A 45 13.53 -6.72 -10.37
N ASP A 46 13.58 -7.70 -11.26
CA ASP A 46 12.48 -8.65 -11.45
C ASP A 46 12.20 -9.40 -10.15
N PHE A 47 10.93 -9.75 -9.97
CA PHE A 47 10.43 -10.38 -8.76
C PHE A 47 9.38 -11.44 -9.11
N GLU A 48 9.22 -12.42 -8.22
CA GLU A 48 8.14 -13.39 -8.29
C GLU A 48 7.05 -13.01 -7.30
N ILE A 49 5.79 -13.04 -7.75
CA ILE A 49 4.64 -12.69 -6.91
C ILE A 49 4.56 -13.58 -5.66
N SER A 50 4.90 -14.86 -5.78
CA SER A 50 4.92 -15.81 -4.66
C SER A 50 5.87 -15.37 -3.55
N GLN A 51 7.07 -14.88 -3.91
CA GLN A 51 8.05 -14.40 -2.94
C GLN A 51 7.56 -13.14 -2.23
N LEU A 52 6.95 -12.22 -2.97
CA LEU A 52 6.41 -10.98 -2.39
C LEU A 52 5.29 -11.28 -1.39
N LYS A 53 4.39 -12.23 -1.71
CA LYS A 53 3.36 -12.71 -0.77
C LYS A 53 3.97 -13.31 0.50
N SER A 54 4.99 -14.15 0.37
CA SER A 54 5.69 -14.72 1.54
C SER A 54 6.30 -13.64 2.43
N VAL A 55 7.01 -12.67 1.84
CA VAL A 55 7.61 -11.56 2.59
C VAL A 55 6.55 -10.74 3.33
N LEU A 56 5.44 -10.41 2.68
CA LEU A 56 4.34 -9.66 3.31
C LEU A 56 3.67 -10.46 4.42
N ALA A 57 3.50 -11.77 4.27
CA ALA A 57 2.88 -12.63 5.28
C ALA A 57 3.76 -12.79 6.54
N GLU A 58 5.08 -12.68 6.40
CA GLU A 58 6.05 -12.76 7.50
C GLU A 58 6.33 -11.39 8.17
N ALA A 59 5.96 -10.29 7.51
CA ALA A 59 6.23 -8.94 7.97
C ALA A 59 5.41 -8.58 9.23
N PRO A 60 6.05 -8.06 10.29
CA PRO A 60 5.35 -7.65 11.50
C PRO A 60 4.29 -6.58 11.23
N GLY A 61 3.07 -6.81 11.70
CA GLY A 61 1.96 -5.86 11.55
C GLY A 61 1.25 -5.91 10.20
N ILE A 62 1.60 -6.85 9.31
CA ILE A 62 0.91 -7.09 8.04
C ILE A 62 0.09 -8.38 8.16
N VAL A 63 -1.16 -8.33 7.68
CA VAL A 63 -2.01 -9.50 7.48
C VAL A 63 -2.30 -9.60 5.99
N LEU A 64 -1.81 -10.67 5.34
CA LEU A 64 -2.06 -10.90 3.92
C LEU A 64 -3.46 -11.51 3.73
N VAL A 65 -4.33 -10.78 3.02
CA VAL A 65 -5.63 -11.28 2.55
C VAL A 65 -5.64 -11.19 1.04
N ASP A 66 -5.46 -12.33 0.36
CA ASP A 66 -5.38 -12.40 -1.10
C ASP A 66 -5.91 -13.75 -1.61
N ASP A 67 -7.24 -13.84 -1.70
CA ASP A 67 -7.98 -14.97 -2.26
C ASP A 67 -9.20 -14.47 -3.07
N PRO A 68 -8.97 -13.85 -4.24
CA PRO A 68 -10.03 -13.24 -5.04
C PRO A 68 -11.02 -14.26 -5.60
N GLU A 69 -10.63 -15.53 -5.79
CA GLU A 69 -11.51 -16.61 -6.27
C GLU A 69 -12.69 -16.84 -5.32
N HIS A 70 -12.48 -16.62 -4.02
CA HIS A 70 -13.52 -16.69 -3.00
C HIS A 70 -13.99 -15.29 -2.52
N ASN A 71 -13.71 -14.23 -3.28
CA ASN A 71 -14.02 -12.83 -2.95
C ASN A 71 -13.42 -12.34 -1.62
N ARG A 72 -12.20 -12.79 -1.29
CA ARG A 72 -11.49 -12.39 -0.06
C ARG A 72 -10.31 -11.49 -0.42
N TYR A 73 -10.41 -10.24 -0.02
CA TYR A 73 -9.40 -9.19 -0.18
C TYR A 73 -9.60 -8.17 0.94
N PRO A 74 -8.63 -7.28 1.23
CA PRO A 74 -8.75 -6.35 2.35
C PRO A 74 -9.97 -5.45 2.19
N MET A 75 -10.82 -5.38 3.23
CA MET A 75 -12.03 -4.56 3.24
C MET A 75 -11.98 -3.54 4.39
N PRO A 76 -12.41 -2.29 4.17
CA PRO A 76 -12.34 -1.25 5.20
C PRO A 76 -13.21 -1.54 6.43
N ILE A 77 -14.25 -2.37 6.29
CA ILE A 77 -15.11 -2.79 7.41
C ILE A 77 -14.44 -3.82 8.35
N GLU A 78 -13.33 -4.41 7.92
CA GLU A 78 -12.56 -5.42 8.67
C GLU A 78 -11.24 -4.85 9.23
N ALA A 79 -10.97 -3.57 8.97
CA ALA A 79 -9.75 -2.86 9.39
C ALA A 79 -9.75 -2.46 10.87
#